data_AF-A0AAV0MZ72-F1
#
_entry.id   AF-A0AAV0MZ72-F1
#
_cell.length_a   1.000
_cell.length_b   1.000
_cell.length_c   1.000
_cell.angle_alpha   90.00
_cell.angle_beta   90.00
_cell.angle_gamma   90.00
#
_symmetry.space_group_name_H-M   'P 1'
#
loop_
_entity.id
_entity.type
_entity.pdbx_description
1 polymer ?
#
loop_
_entity_poly.entity_id
_entity_poly.type
_entity_poly.pdbx_seq_one_letter_code
_entity_poly.pdbx_strand_id
1 'polypeptide(L)' 'MDKNGLISAGELHAVMKMLGLKSSLGDCKKMIRQVDQDGDGSVNFEEFKKMMSSGGRAPPSAA' A
#
# COMPACT_ATOMS: atom_id res chain seq x y z
N MET A 1 -8.60 4.89 12.91
CA MET A 1 -7.68 5.60 12.01
C MET A 1 -6.83 6.45 12.89
N ASP A 2 -5.60 6.01 13.07
CA ASP A 2 -4.65 6.58 13.98
C ASP A 2 -4.00 7.76 13.24
N LYS A 3 -4.14 8.97 13.76
CA LYS A 3 -3.71 10.21 13.08
C LYS A 3 -2.19 10.42 13.20
N ASN A 4 -1.40 9.36 13.03
CA ASN A 4 0.07 9.42 13.11
C ASN A 4 0.71 9.83 11.78
N GLY A 5 -0.06 9.94 10.69
CA GLY A 5 0.46 10.29 9.36
C GLY A 5 1.13 9.13 8.62
N LEU A 6 1.01 7.92 9.15
CA LEU A 6 1.46 6.66 8.56
C LEU A 6 0.23 5.81 8.23
N ILE A 7 0.35 4.94 7.22
CA ILE A 7 -0.71 4.00 6.84
C ILE A 7 -0.20 2.59 7.14
N SER A 8 -0.70 2.00 8.22
CA SER A 8 -0.38 0.61 8.58
C SER A 8 -1.15 -0.38 7.68
N ALA A 9 -0.69 -1.64 7.63
CA ALA A 9 -1.37 -2.70 6.86
C ALA A 9 -2.85 -2.89 7.22
N GLY A 10 -3.20 -2.69 8.50
CA GLY A 10 -4.59 -2.73 8.97
C GLY A 10 -5.43 -1.55 8.48
N GLU A 11 -4.86 -0.36 8.42
CA GLU A 11 -5.53 0.84 7.93
C GLU A 11 -5.69 0.82 6.41
N LEU A 12 -4.66 0.39 5.69
CA LEU A 12 -4.75 0.14 4.25
C LEU A 12 -5.87 -0.86 3.94
N HIS A 13 -5.92 -1.98 4.68
CA HIS A 13 -6.98 -2.98 4.53
C HIS A 13 -8.38 -2.41 4.83
N ALA A 14 -8.52 -1.58 5.87
CA ALA A 14 -9.77 -0.92 6.19
C ALA A 14 -10.23 0.02 5.05
N VAL A 15 -9.32 0.81 4.48
CA VAL A 15 -9.58 1.70 3.34
C VAL A 15 -9.97 0.89 2.10
N MET A 16 -9.24 -0.18 1.78
CA MET A 16 -9.57 -1.05 0.63
C MET A 16 -10.95 -1.69 0.79
N LYS A 17 -11.30 -2.12 2.01
CA LYS A 17 -12.63 -2.66 2.31
C LYS A 17 -13.72 -1.59 2.17
N MET A 18 -13.44 -0.36 2.58
CA MET A 18 -14.36 0.78 2.44
C MET A 18 -14.58 1.17 0.97
N LEU A 19 -13.56 1.01 0.12
CA LEU A 19 -13.65 1.20 -1.33
C LEU A 19 -14.30 0.01 -2.06
N GLY A 20 -14.72 -1.03 -1.33
CA GLY A 20 -15.33 -2.24 -1.91
C GLY A 20 -14.35 -3.18 -2.61
N LEU A 21 -13.04 -2.95 -2.48
CA LEU A 21 -12.00 -3.81 -3.02
C LEU A 21 -11.81 -5.03 -2.10
N LYS A 22 -11.97 -6.24 -2.66
CA LYS A 22 -11.62 -7.50 -1.99
C LYS A 22 -10.09 -7.62 -1.94
N SER A 23 -9.51 -7.16 -0.84
CA SER A 23 -8.07 -7.27 -0.58
C SER A 23 -7.86 -7.96 0.76
N SER A 24 -6.95 -8.93 0.82
CA SER A 24 -6.61 -9.56 2.10
C SER A 24 -5.54 -8.75 2.82
N LEU A 25 -5.48 -8.90 4.15
CA LEU A 25 -4.42 -8.30 4.96
C LEU A 25 -3.01 -8.70 4.46
N GLY A 26 -2.87 -9.91 3.91
CA GLY A 26 -1.64 -10.38 3.26
C GLY A 26 -1.28 -9.59 1.99
N ASP A 27 -2.26 -9.27 1.14
CA ASP A 27 -2.03 -8.45 -0.06
C ASP A 27 -1.67 -7.02 0.33
N CYS A 28 -2.34 -6.47 1.35
CA CYS A 28 -2.01 -5.16 1.92
C CYS A 28 -0.57 -5.15 2.44
N LYS A 29 -0.14 -6.17 3.20
CA LYS A 29 1.26 -6.30 3.66
C LYS A 29 2.24 -6.38 2.49
N LYS A 30 1.91 -7.09 1.41
CA LYS A 30 2.76 -7.16 0.21
C LYS A 30 2.85 -5.82 -0.51
N MET A 31 1.74 -5.08 -0.59
CA MET A 31 1.73 -3.72 -1.17
C MET A 31 2.60 -2.78 -0.34
N ILE A 32 2.42 -2.78 0.98
CA ILE A 32 3.23 -1.98 1.90
C ILE A 32 4.70 -2.36 1.76
N ARG A 33 5.04 -3.65 1.88
CA ARG A 33 6.44 -4.11 1.81
C ARG A 33 7.14 -3.81 0.47
N GLN A 34 6.41 -3.53 -0.60
CA GLN A 34 7.01 -3.11 -1.87
C GLN A 34 7.41 -1.63 -1.89
N VAL A 35 6.81 -0.81 -1.03
CA VAL A 35 7.01 0.65 -0.99
C VAL A 35 7.59 1.14 0.32
N ASP A 36 7.52 0.32 1.37
CA ASP A 36 8.18 0.46 2.66
C ASP A 36 9.70 0.34 2.47
N GLN A 37 10.34 1.49 2.31
CA GLN A 37 11.78 1.60 2.11
C GLN A 37 12.54 1.64 3.42
N ASP A 38 11.89 2.14 4.48
CA ASP A 38 12.48 2.25 5.81
C ASP A 38 12.39 0.92 6.60
N GLY A 39 11.41 0.08 6.26
CA GLY A 39 11.20 -1.22 6.92
C GLY A 39 10.41 -1.12 8.23
N ASP A 40 9.69 0.00 8.43
CA ASP A 40 8.84 0.26 9.60
C ASP A 40 7.54 -0.59 9.56
N GLY A 41 7.19 -1.15 8.39
CA GLY A 41 5.97 -1.94 8.22
C GLY A 41 4.70 -1.08 8.06
N SER A 42 4.86 0.23 7.91
CA SER A 42 3.82 1.19 7.56
C SER A 42 4.27 2.03 6.36
N VAL A 43 3.33 2.72 5.72
CA VAL A 43 3.62 3.60 4.58
C VAL A 43 3.49 5.04 5.02
N ASN A 44 4.59 5.80 4.98
CA ASN A 44 4.52 7.24 5.21
C ASN A 44 4.08 8.00 3.95
N PHE A 45 3.80 9.30 4.09
CA PHE A 45 3.32 10.14 2.98
C PHE A 45 4.24 10.11 1.74
N GLU A 46 5.56 10.09 1.90
CA GLU A 46 6.52 10.01 0.79
C GLU A 46 6.48 8.64 0.09
N GLU A 47 6.37 7.56 0.85
CA GLU A 47 6.26 6.19 0.33
C GLU A 47 4.94 5.98 -0.41
N PHE A 48 3.84 6.52 0.12
CA PHE A 48 2.54 6.51 -0.56
C PHE A 48 2.58 7.32 -1.86
N LYS A 49 3.23 8.48 -1.83
CA LYS A 49 3.40 9.31 -3.03
C LYS A 49 4.23 8.59 -4.09
N LYS A 50 5.31 7.90 -3.69
CA LYS A 50 6.08 7.01 -4.59
C LYS A 50 5.22 5.85 -5.11
N MET A 51 4.37 5.24 -4.29
CA MET A 51 3.44 4.19 -4.71
C MET A 51 2.49 4.67 -5.81
N MET A 52 1.83 5.82 -5.63
CA MET A 52 0.91 6.37 -6.64
C MET A 52 1.64 6.87 -7.89
N SER A 53 2.83 7.45 -7.73
CA SER A 53 3.63 7.94 -8.86
C SER A 53 4.26 6.81 -9.67
N SER A 54 4.52 5.66 -9.05
CA SER A 54 5.00 4.43 -9.70
C SER A 54 3.88 3.51 -10.20
N GLY A 55 2.62 3.93 -10.10
CA GLY A 55 1.41 3.24 -10.57
C GLY A 55 1.30 3.02 -12.09
N GLY A 56 2.42 3.05 -12.82
CA GLY A 56 2.51 2.80 -14.26
C GLY A 56 3.23 1.50 -14.64
N ARG A 57 3.54 0.59 -13.72
CA ARG A 57 4.06 -0.72 -14.14
C ARG A 57 2.90 -1.61 -14.56
N ALA A 58 2.52 -1.43 -15.83
CA ALA A 58 1.73 -2.35 -16.63
C ALA A 58 2.15 -3.82 -16.35
N PRO A 59 1.22 -4.78 -16.48
CA PRO A 59 1.57 -6.20 -16.36
C PRO A 59 2.78 -6.51 -17.24
N PRO A 60 3.67 -7.44 -16.82
CA PRO A 60 4.80 -7.82 -17.65
C PRO A 60 4.24 -8.18 -19.02
N SER A 61 4.68 -7.43 -20.04
CA SER A 61 4.38 -7.73 -21.44
C SER A 61 4.80 -9.18 -21.66
N ALA A 62 3.82 -10.07 -21.73
CA ALA A 62 4.05 -11.42 -22.21
C ALA A 62 4.45 -11.27 -23.68
N ALA A 63 5.61 -11.84 -23.98
CA ALA A 63 6.20 -11.94 -25.30
C ALA A 63 5.30 -12.67 -26.30
#